data_AF-A0A452YME4-F1
#
_entry.id   AF-A0A452YME4-F1
#
_cell.length_a   1.000
_cell.length_b   1.000
_cell.length_c   1.000
_cell.angle_alpha   90.00
_cell.angle_beta   90.00
_cell.angle_gamma   90.00
#
_symmetry.space_group_name_H-M   'P 1'
#
loop_
_entity.id
_entity.type
_entity.pdbx_description
1 polymer ?
#
loop_
_entity_poly.entity_id
_entity_poly.type
_entity_poly.pdbx_seq_one_letter_code
_entity_poly.pdbx_strand_id
1 'polypeptide(L)'
;MPWEGYNFEDAVLISERLVYEDIYTSFHIRKYEIQTDTTSQGSAEKITKEIPHLEEHLLRNLDGNGVVRLGSWVETGDILVGKLTPQIASESSYIAEAGLLRAIFGLEVSTSKETSLKLPIGGRGRVIDVKWIQRDPLDIMVRVYILQKCEIKVGDKVAGRHGNKGIISKILPRQDMPYLQDGTPVDMVFNPLGVPS
;
A
#
# COMPACT_ATOMS: atom_id res chain seq x y z
N MET A 1 14.00 -31.29 -13.77
CA MET A 1 15.30 -31.33 -14.48
C MET A 1 16.08 -30.08 -14.12
N PRO A 2 17.43 -30.07 -14.03
CA PRO A 2 18.18 -28.83 -13.88
C PRO A 2 18.04 -27.95 -15.13
N TRP A 3 17.94 -26.64 -14.97
CA TRP A 3 17.74 -25.70 -16.09
C TRP A 3 18.55 -24.42 -15.90
N GLU A 4 19.67 -24.30 -16.63
CA GLU A 4 20.56 -23.12 -16.69
C GLU A 4 20.95 -22.50 -15.33
N GLY A 5 20.90 -23.29 -14.25
CA GLY A 5 21.14 -22.81 -12.88
C GLY A 5 19.99 -22.01 -12.24
N TYR A 6 18.90 -21.72 -12.96
CA TYR A 6 17.77 -20.98 -12.39
C TYR A 6 17.01 -21.77 -11.33
N ASN A 7 17.04 -23.10 -11.38
CA ASN A 7 16.49 -23.96 -10.33
C ASN A 7 17.60 -24.61 -9.49
N PHE A 8 18.66 -23.85 -9.16
CA PHE A 8 19.69 -24.32 -8.24
C PHE A 8 19.14 -24.50 -6.81
N GLU A 9 19.52 -25.59 -6.14
CA GLU A 9 18.99 -25.96 -4.81
C GLU A 9 17.45 -25.92 -4.75
N ASP A 10 16.90 -25.03 -3.92
CA ASP A 10 15.47 -24.82 -3.67
C ASP A 10 14.84 -23.76 -4.58
N ALA A 11 15.57 -23.25 -5.57
CA ALA A 11 15.00 -22.29 -6.52
C ALA A 11 14.01 -22.98 -7.48
N VAL A 12 12.94 -22.27 -7.83
CA VAL A 12 11.91 -22.74 -8.75
C VAL A 12 11.79 -21.79 -9.92
N LEU A 13 11.85 -22.36 -11.12
CA LEU A 13 11.58 -21.68 -12.37
C LEU A 13 10.10 -21.80 -12.71
N ILE A 14 9.45 -20.70 -13.11
CA ILE A 14 8.05 -20.73 -13.53
C ILE A 14 7.85 -20.13 -14.92
N SER A 15 6.79 -20.57 -15.59
CA SER A 15 6.33 -20.02 -16.87
C SER A 15 5.57 -18.71 -16.66
N GLU A 16 5.80 -17.75 -17.55
CA GLU A 16 5.03 -16.50 -17.67
C GLU A 16 3.53 -16.76 -17.90
N ARG A 17 3.16 -17.95 -18.40
CA ARG A 17 1.75 -18.37 -18.51
C ARG A 17 0.99 -18.22 -17.19
N LEU A 18 1.63 -18.59 -16.08
CA LEU A 18 1.03 -18.55 -14.74
C LEU A 18 0.69 -17.13 -14.28
N VAL A 19 1.43 -16.13 -14.78
CA VAL A 19 1.17 -14.71 -14.52
C VAL A 19 0.01 -14.21 -15.39
N TYR A 20 0.09 -14.43 -16.71
CA TYR A 20 -0.93 -13.95 -17.66
C TYR A 20 -2.33 -14.53 -17.43
N GLU A 21 -2.40 -15.80 -17.01
CA GLU A 21 -3.67 -16.49 -16.79
C GLU A 21 -4.17 -16.38 -15.35
N ASP A 22 -3.53 -15.55 -14.52
CA ASP A 22 -3.92 -15.28 -13.14
C ASP A 22 -4.05 -16.54 -12.24
N ILE A 23 -3.31 -17.62 -12.57
CA ILE A 23 -3.43 -18.92 -11.92
C ILE A 23 -3.00 -18.86 -10.45
N TYR A 24 -1.89 -18.16 -10.18
CA TYR A 24 -1.36 -17.95 -8.83
C TYR A 24 -1.51 -16.50 -8.37
N THR A 25 -2.66 -15.90 -8.68
CA THR A 25 -3.00 -14.56 -8.23
C THR A 25 -3.83 -14.62 -6.95
N SER A 26 -3.47 -13.82 -5.96
CA SER A 26 -4.21 -13.66 -4.72
C SER A 26 -4.75 -12.24 -4.54
N PHE A 27 -5.80 -12.11 -3.74
CA PHE A 27 -6.36 -10.82 -3.36
C PHE A 27 -6.10 -10.57 -1.88
N HIS A 28 -5.36 -9.50 -1.59
CA HIS A 28 -5.00 -9.11 -0.23
C HIS A 28 -5.80 -7.88 0.16
N ILE A 29 -6.62 -7.99 1.21
CA ILE A 29 -7.36 -6.85 1.76
C ILE A 29 -6.62 -6.34 2.98
N ARG A 30 -6.20 -5.07 2.95
CA ARG A 30 -5.56 -4.40 4.08
C ARG A 30 -6.50 -3.36 4.67
N LYS A 31 -6.57 -3.33 6.00
CA LYS A 31 -7.32 -2.34 6.77
C LYS A 31 -6.35 -1.25 7.25
N TYR A 32 -6.65 0.00 6.93
CA TYR A 32 -5.99 1.17 7.47
C TYR A 32 -7.00 1.94 8.32
N GLU A 33 -6.59 2.42 9.49
CA GLU A 33 -7.49 3.13 10.40
C GLU A 33 -6.82 4.35 11.01
N ILE A 34 -7.62 5.38 11.22
CA ILE A 34 -7.24 6.59 11.94
C ILE A 34 -8.41 7.03 12.81
N GLN A 35 -8.07 7.54 13.98
CA GLN A 35 -9.02 8.09 14.93
C GLN A 35 -8.73 9.58 15.14
N THR A 36 -9.79 10.34 15.38
CA THR A 36 -9.70 11.70 15.92
C THR A 36 -9.84 11.65 17.42
N ASP A 37 -8.87 12.21 18.12
CA ASP A 37 -8.95 12.35 19.57
C ASP A 37 -9.17 13.82 19.96
N THR A 38 -9.77 14.03 21.12
CA THR A 38 -9.81 15.36 21.73
C THR A 38 -8.44 15.64 22.33
N THR A 39 -7.77 16.69 21.88
CA THR A 39 -6.53 17.12 22.53
C THR A 39 -6.82 17.58 23.95
N SER A 40 -5.82 17.51 24.83
CA SER A 40 -5.92 17.84 26.26
C SER A 40 -6.41 19.26 26.58
N GLN A 41 -6.58 20.14 25.58
CA GLN A 41 -7.02 21.53 25.73
C GLN A 41 -8.34 21.85 25.00
N GLY A 42 -9.08 20.83 24.53
CA GLY A 42 -10.45 21.00 24.02
C GLY A 42 -10.56 21.41 22.54
N SER A 43 -9.45 21.48 21.81
CA SER A 43 -9.47 21.64 20.35
C SER A 43 -9.55 20.26 19.69
N ALA A 44 -10.63 20.03 18.95
CA ALA A 44 -10.89 18.76 18.29
C ALA A 44 -10.01 18.61 17.04
N GLU A 45 -9.38 17.45 16.87
CA GLU A 45 -8.84 17.06 15.58
C GLU A 45 -9.98 17.00 14.56
N LYS A 46 -9.72 17.52 13.35
CA LYS A 46 -10.74 17.60 12.30
C LYS A 46 -10.31 16.80 11.09
N ILE A 47 -11.23 15.98 10.60
CA ILE A 47 -11.10 15.35 9.29
C ILE A 47 -11.59 16.35 8.25
N THR A 48 -10.73 16.68 7.29
CA THR A 48 -11.06 17.64 6.23
C THR A 48 -10.23 17.36 4.99
N LYS A 49 -10.79 17.75 3.83
CA LYS A 49 -10.08 17.77 2.55
C LYS A 49 -9.14 18.98 2.44
N GLU A 50 -9.48 20.07 3.13
CA GLU A 50 -8.76 21.34 3.05
C GLU A 50 -7.50 21.28 3.92
N ILE A 51 -6.44 20.70 3.36
CA ILE A 51 -5.13 20.61 4.00
C ILE A 51 -4.23 21.71 3.43
N PRO A 52 -3.76 22.66 4.25
CA PRO A 52 -2.89 23.73 3.77
C PRO A 52 -1.53 23.18 3.30
N HIS A 53 -0.92 23.86 2.33
CA HIS A 53 0.43 23.56 1.82
C HIS A 53 0.61 22.19 1.16
N LEU A 54 -0.48 21.49 0.84
CA LEU A 54 -0.42 20.22 0.12
C LEU A 54 -0.75 20.40 -1.36
N GLU A 55 -0.07 19.65 -2.22
CA GLU A 55 -0.36 19.63 -3.66
C GLU A 55 -1.75 19.04 -3.94
N GLU A 56 -2.47 19.64 -4.89
CA GLU A 56 -3.80 19.16 -5.30
C GLU A 56 -3.79 17.70 -5.78
N HIS A 57 -2.67 17.24 -6.34
CA HIS A 57 -2.51 15.87 -6.80
C HIS A 57 -2.72 14.85 -5.67
N LEU A 58 -2.27 15.14 -4.45
CA LEU A 58 -2.40 14.25 -3.31
C LEU A 58 -3.83 14.23 -2.74
N LEU A 59 -4.60 15.30 -3.00
CA LEU A 59 -5.99 15.47 -2.55
C LEU A 59 -7.02 14.97 -3.57
N ARG A 60 -6.58 14.56 -4.77
CA ARG A 60 -7.46 14.17 -5.89
C ARG A 60 -8.45 13.05 -5.53
N ASN A 61 -8.01 12.12 -4.70
CA ASN A 61 -8.77 10.93 -4.32
C ASN A 61 -9.72 11.18 -3.14
N LEU A 62 -9.63 12.33 -2.47
CA LEU A 62 -10.48 12.67 -1.33
C LEU A 62 -11.86 13.19 -1.77
N ASP A 63 -12.87 12.83 -0.99
CA ASP A 63 -14.23 13.37 -1.05
C ASP A 63 -14.33 14.71 -0.31
N GLY A 64 -15.53 15.31 -0.29
CA GLY A 64 -15.77 16.58 0.41
C GLY A 64 -15.57 16.51 1.92
N ASN A 65 -15.60 15.32 2.52
CA ASN A 65 -15.43 15.10 3.95
C ASN A 65 -13.96 14.87 4.32
N GLY A 66 -13.04 14.78 3.36
CA GLY A 66 -11.63 14.51 3.60
C GLY A 66 -11.28 13.01 3.67
N VAL A 67 -12.13 12.13 3.15
CA VAL A 67 -11.87 10.67 3.09
C VAL A 67 -11.74 10.21 1.65
N VAL A 68 -10.91 9.20 1.43
CA VAL A 68 -10.73 8.63 0.10
C VAL A 68 -12.04 8.06 -0.46
N ARG A 69 -12.30 8.32 -1.74
CA ARG A 69 -13.51 7.85 -2.43
C ARG A 69 -13.44 6.35 -2.69
N LEU A 70 -14.57 5.67 -2.55
CA LEU A 70 -14.73 4.27 -2.93
C LEU A 70 -14.36 4.06 -4.41
N GLY A 71 -13.67 2.97 -4.69
CA GLY A 71 -13.24 2.60 -6.04
C GLY A 71 -11.99 3.32 -6.54
N SER A 72 -11.47 4.32 -5.81
CA SER A 72 -10.23 5.02 -6.16
C SER A 72 -9.04 4.06 -6.18
N TRP A 73 -8.16 4.26 -7.15
CA TRP A 73 -6.84 3.65 -7.16
C TRP A 73 -5.89 4.50 -6.34
N VAL A 74 -5.19 3.90 -5.39
CA VAL A 74 -4.27 4.58 -4.48
C VAL A 74 -2.90 3.93 -4.49
N GLU A 75 -1.87 4.78 -4.39
CA GLU A 75 -0.47 4.39 -4.37
C GLU A 75 0.24 4.90 -3.11
N THR A 76 1.47 4.44 -2.91
CA THR A 76 2.28 4.84 -1.75
C THR A 76 2.37 6.36 -1.65
N GLY A 77 2.06 6.90 -0.47
CA GLY A 77 2.08 8.35 -0.22
C GLY A 77 0.75 9.07 -0.46
N ASP A 78 -0.21 8.45 -1.16
CA ASP A 78 -1.55 9.02 -1.32
C ASP A 78 -2.24 9.18 0.05
N ILE A 79 -3.02 10.25 0.20
CA ILE A 79 -3.81 10.49 1.41
C ILE A 79 -5.09 9.65 1.36
N LEU A 80 -5.28 8.82 2.38
CA LEU A 80 -6.49 8.02 2.60
C LEU A 80 -7.53 8.79 3.42
N VAL A 81 -7.09 9.51 4.44
CA VAL A 81 -7.94 10.32 5.31
C VAL A 81 -7.18 11.58 5.71
N GLY A 82 -7.67 12.74 5.29
CA GLY A 82 -7.12 14.03 5.64
C GLY A 82 -7.43 14.39 7.09
N LYS A 83 -6.40 14.57 7.92
CA LYS A 83 -6.55 14.93 9.33
C LYS A 83 -5.68 16.13 9.66
N LEU A 84 -6.27 17.09 10.35
CA LEU A 84 -5.59 18.25 10.89
C LEU A 84 -5.64 18.22 12.42
N THR A 85 -4.46 18.30 13.03
CA THR A 85 -4.31 18.49 14.47
C THR A 85 -3.96 19.96 14.73
N PRO A 86 -4.77 20.70 15.49
CA PRO A 86 -4.46 22.09 15.85
C PRO A 86 -3.14 22.15 16.64
N GLN A 87 -2.24 23.07 16.28
CA GLN A 87 -0.97 23.26 16.99
C GLN A 87 -1.17 24.04 18.29
N ILE A 88 -0.51 23.59 19.35
CA ILE A 88 -0.51 24.23 20.65
C ILE A 88 0.46 25.42 20.62
N ALA A 89 0.07 26.55 21.21
CA ALA A 89 0.89 27.75 21.36
C ALA A 89 2.17 27.57 22.22
N SER A 90 2.44 26.37 22.76
CA SER A 90 3.55 26.10 23.69
C SER A 90 4.79 25.48 23.06
N GLU A 91 4.78 25.11 21.77
CA GLU A 91 6.00 24.77 21.02
C GLU A 91 6.56 26.04 20.35
N SER A 92 7.11 26.90 21.19
CA SER A 92 7.34 28.33 20.96
C SER A 92 8.61 28.72 20.17
N SER A 93 9.24 27.82 19.44
CA SER A 93 10.32 28.22 18.50
C SER A 93 9.75 28.70 17.16
N TYR A 94 8.66 28.10 16.69
CA TYR A 94 8.07 28.43 15.39
C TYR A 94 7.31 29.76 15.38
N ILE A 95 6.80 30.25 16.52
CA ILE A 95 5.96 31.45 16.54
C ILE A 95 6.74 32.72 16.18
N ALA A 96 8.02 32.81 16.59
CA ALA A 96 8.86 33.96 16.25
C ALA A 96 9.30 33.95 14.77
N GLU A 97 9.73 32.79 14.27
CA GLU A 97 10.14 32.62 12.86
C GLU A 97 8.95 32.68 11.91
N ALA A 98 7.82 32.06 12.26
CA ALA A 98 6.58 32.15 11.49
C ALA A 98 5.97 33.55 11.56
N GLY A 99 6.12 34.25 12.70
CA GLY A 99 5.78 35.67 12.83
C GLY A 99 6.62 36.55 11.90
N LEU A 100 7.92 36.27 11.80
CA LEU A 100 8.82 36.93 10.84
C LEU A 100 8.43 36.62 9.39
N LEU A 101 8.14 35.37 9.06
CA LEU A 101 7.68 34.96 7.73
C LEU A 101 6.36 35.64 7.36
N ARG A 102 5.43 35.77 8.31
CA ARG A 102 4.18 36.53 8.12
C ARG A 102 4.45 38.02 7.89
N ALA A 103 5.38 38.61 8.65
CA ALA A 103 5.71 40.03 8.52
C ALA A 103 6.43 40.36 7.20
N ILE A 104 7.28 39.45 6.70
CA ILE A 104 8.08 39.64 5.48
C ILE A 104 7.29 39.24 4.23
N PHE A 105 6.65 38.07 4.23
CA PHE A 105 6.01 37.49 3.05
C PHE A 105 4.49 37.59 3.06
N GLY A 106 3.87 38.10 4.12
CA GLY A 106 2.41 38.16 4.25
C GLY A 106 1.73 36.79 4.31
N LEU A 107 2.49 35.72 4.55
CA LEU A 107 1.97 34.36 4.53
C LEU A 107 1.11 34.10 5.77
N GLU A 108 -0.10 33.58 5.55
CA GLU A 108 -0.93 33.06 6.63
C GLU A 108 -0.28 31.79 7.17
N VAL A 109 0.15 31.85 8.43
CA VAL A 109 0.72 30.69 9.12
C VAL A 109 -0.43 29.76 9.49
N SER A 110 -0.45 28.56 8.92
CA SER A 110 -1.42 27.54 9.27
C SER A 110 -1.32 27.20 10.76
N THR A 111 -2.39 27.42 11.51
CA THR A 111 -2.48 27.10 12.95
C THR A 111 -2.63 25.60 13.22
N SER A 112 -2.67 24.78 12.16
CA SER A 112 -2.92 23.35 12.20
C SER A 112 -1.79 22.58 11.53
N LYS A 113 -1.37 21.48 12.16
CA LYS A 113 -0.41 20.52 11.61
C LYS A 113 -1.16 19.42 10.86
N GLU A 114 -0.61 19.03 9.71
CA GLU A 114 -1.08 17.89 8.94
C GLU A 114 -0.69 16.57 9.64
N THR A 115 -1.68 15.74 9.97
CA THR A 115 -1.54 14.44 10.65
C THR A 115 -2.39 13.37 9.96
N SER A 116 -2.47 13.43 8.64
CA SER A 116 -3.35 12.59 7.81
C SER A 116 -2.87 11.15 7.73
N LEU A 117 -3.81 10.25 7.46
CA LEU A 117 -3.52 8.86 7.14
C LEU A 117 -3.05 8.77 5.69
N LYS A 118 -1.76 8.48 5.49
CA LYS A 118 -1.16 8.22 4.17
C LYS A 118 -0.99 6.73 3.96
N LEU A 119 -1.06 6.29 2.71
CA LEU A 119 -0.78 4.89 2.38
C LEU A 119 0.72 4.61 2.60
N PRO A 120 1.10 3.64 3.46
CA PRO A 120 2.50 3.37 3.75
C PRO A 120 3.23 2.76 2.55
N ILE A 121 4.56 2.75 2.64
CA ILE A 121 5.47 2.26 1.61
C ILE A 121 5.13 0.82 1.23
N GLY A 122 5.03 0.57 -0.09
CA GLY A 122 4.69 -0.74 -0.64
C GLY A 122 3.20 -1.05 -0.63
N GLY A 123 2.36 -0.13 -0.14
CA GLY A 123 0.92 -0.16 -0.32
C GLY A 123 0.53 0.33 -1.72
N ARG A 124 -0.35 -0.42 -2.38
CA ARG A 124 -1.06 0.00 -3.59
C ARG A 124 -2.35 -0.81 -3.71
N GLY A 125 -3.36 -0.26 -4.36
CA GLY A 125 -4.55 -1.03 -4.69
C GLY A 125 -5.80 -0.17 -4.86
N ARG A 126 -6.95 -0.84 -4.84
CA ARG A 126 -8.24 -0.21 -5.00
C ARG A 126 -8.96 -0.11 -3.67
N VAL A 127 -9.49 1.06 -3.35
CA VAL A 127 -10.35 1.24 -2.18
C VAL A 127 -11.66 0.50 -2.42
N ILE A 128 -11.93 -0.50 -1.59
CA ILE A 128 -13.15 -1.33 -1.71
C ILE A 128 -14.23 -0.93 -0.73
N ASP A 129 -13.85 -0.45 0.45
CA ASP A 129 -14.78 -0.09 1.51
C ASP A 129 -14.18 0.99 2.41
N VAL A 130 -15.04 1.88 2.90
CA VAL A 130 -14.70 2.96 3.81
C VAL A 130 -15.78 3.00 4.87
N LYS A 131 -15.40 2.78 6.13
CA LYS A 131 -16.32 2.80 7.26
C LYS A 131 -16.04 4.01 8.13
N TRP A 132 -17.05 4.85 8.25
CA TRP A 132 -17.10 5.95 9.21
C TRP A 132 -17.79 5.46 10.48
N ILE A 133 -17.06 5.41 11.58
CA ILE A 133 -17.56 4.94 12.88
C ILE A 133 -17.50 6.13 13.83
N GLN A 134 -18.66 6.62 14.23
CA GLN A 134 -18.78 7.68 15.23
C GLN A 134 -19.28 7.05 16.53
N ARG A 135 -18.46 7.12 17.59
CA ARG A 135 -18.84 6.66 18.93
C ARG A 135 -19.41 7.82 19.74
N ASP A 136 -18.69 8.94 19.72
CA ASP A 136 -19.06 10.19 20.35
C ASP A 136 -18.92 11.35 19.34
N PRO A 137 -19.51 12.53 19.58
CA PRO A 137 -19.33 13.71 18.72
C PRO A 137 -17.86 14.10 18.49
N LEU A 138 -16.98 13.72 19.41
CA LEU A 138 -15.56 14.02 19.39
C LEU A 138 -14.67 12.79 19.11
N ASP A 139 -15.25 11.59 19.05
CA ASP A 139 -14.55 10.33 18.79
C ASP A 139 -15.05 9.71 17.48
N ILE A 140 -14.32 10.04 16.41
CA ILE A 140 -14.57 9.57 15.05
C ILE A 140 -13.42 8.68 14.64
N MET A 141 -13.75 7.46 14.20
CA MET A 141 -12.82 6.50 13.65
C MET A 141 -13.18 6.22 12.20
N VAL A 142 -12.20 6.38 11.31
CA VAL A 142 -12.34 6.06 9.89
C VAL A 142 -11.49 4.84 9.57
N ARG A 143 -12.11 3.84 8.95
CA ARG A 143 -11.44 2.63 8.46
C ARG A 143 -11.52 2.58 6.95
N VAL A 144 -10.39 2.38 6.30
CA VAL A 144 -10.27 2.25 4.85
C VAL A 144 -9.77 0.85 4.53
N TYR A 145 -10.50 0.14 3.69
CA TYR A 145 -10.15 -1.18 3.19
C TYR A 145 -9.64 -1.08 1.77
N ILE A 146 -8.41 -1.54 1.56
CA ILE A 146 -7.75 -1.50 0.25
C ILE A 146 -7.51 -2.93 -0.20
N LEU A 147 -8.02 -3.23 -1.39
CA LEU A 147 -7.81 -4.47 -2.10
C LEU A 147 -6.58 -4.35 -2.99
N GLN A 148 -5.62 -5.24 -2.77
CA GLN A 148 -4.44 -5.39 -3.59
C GLN A 148 -4.52 -6.72 -4.35
N LYS A 149 -4.47 -6.65 -5.68
CA LYS A 149 -4.22 -7.83 -6.52
C LYS A 149 -2.72 -8.14 -6.45
N CYS A 150 -2.39 -9.35 -6.00
CA CYS A 150 -1.02 -9.84 -5.87
C CYS A 150 -0.82 -10.98 -6.87
N GLU A 151 -0.19 -10.65 -7.99
CA GLU A 151 0.26 -11.64 -8.96
C GLU A 151 1.56 -12.30 -8.48
N ILE A 152 1.74 -13.55 -8.85
CA ILE A 152 2.96 -14.32 -8.58
C ILE A 152 4.18 -13.61 -9.19
N LYS A 153 5.23 -13.43 -8.39
CA LYS A 153 6.44 -12.73 -8.80
C LYS A 153 7.71 -13.43 -8.32
N VAL A 154 8.84 -13.05 -8.90
CA VAL A 154 10.16 -13.46 -8.42
C VAL A 154 10.30 -13.09 -6.93
N GLY A 155 10.80 -14.05 -6.15
CA GLY A 155 10.92 -13.94 -4.70
C GLY A 155 9.74 -14.52 -3.91
N ASP A 156 8.60 -14.81 -4.55
CA ASP A 156 7.52 -15.50 -3.87
C ASP A 156 7.89 -16.96 -3.59
N LYS A 157 7.36 -17.50 -2.49
CA LYS A 157 7.64 -18.87 -2.05
C LYS A 157 6.49 -19.79 -2.42
N VAL A 158 6.82 -20.87 -3.11
CA VAL A 158 5.91 -21.96 -3.47
C VAL A 158 6.29 -23.24 -2.75
N ALA A 159 5.31 -24.10 -2.48
CA ALA A 159 5.56 -25.39 -1.84
C ALA A 159 4.57 -26.45 -2.34
N GLY A 160 5.07 -27.68 -2.52
CA GLY A 160 4.22 -28.85 -2.75
C GLY A 160 3.75 -29.49 -1.45
N ARG A 161 2.84 -30.46 -1.57
CA ARG A 161 2.25 -31.18 -0.42
C ARG A 161 3.23 -32.14 0.27
N HIS A 162 4.35 -32.45 -0.36
CA HIS A 162 5.36 -33.39 0.14
C HIS A 162 6.55 -32.68 0.81
N GLY A 163 6.42 -31.39 1.11
CA GLY A 163 7.44 -30.63 1.84
C GLY A 163 8.51 -29.99 0.98
N ASN A 164 8.52 -30.25 -0.34
CA ASN A 164 9.34 -29.51 -1.30
C ASN A 164 8.93 -28.03 -1.29
N LYS A 165 9.87 -27.16 -0.95
CA LYS A 165 9.66 -25.70 -0.88
C LYS A 165 10.63 -25.06 -1.84
N GLY A 166 10.24 -23.91 -2.38
CA GLY A 166 11.17 -23.15 -3.19
C GLY A 166 10.76 -21.72 -3.41
N ILE A 167 11.75 -20.90 -3.72
CA ILE A 167 11.56 -19.49 -4.05
C ILE A 167 11.60 -19.36 -5.56
N ILE A 168 10.67 -18.58 -6.12
CA ILE A 168 10.64 -18.30 -7.54
C ILE A 168 11.86 -17.46 -7.89
N SER A 169 12.78 -18.02 -8.67
CA SER A 169 14.02 -17.35 -9.07
C SER A 169 13.87 -16.57 -10.36
N LYS A 170 13.10 -17.10 -11.31
CA LYS A 170 12.87 -16.51 -12.62
C LYS A 170 11.53 -16.93 -13.20
N ILE A 171 10.92 -15.99 -13.91
CA ILE A 171 9.74 -16.19 -14.73
C ILE A 171 10.22 -16.17 -16.18
N LEU A 172 10.08 -17.29 -16.90
CA LEU A 172 10.51 -17.39 -18.30
C LEU A 172 9.35 -17.20 -19.27
N PRO A 173 9.59 -16.56 -20.43
CA PRO A 173 8.65 -16.54 -21.53
C PRO A 173 8.23 -17.96 -21.95
N ARG A 174 7.00 -18.10 -22.44
CA ARG A 174 6.42 -19.41 -22.79
C ARG A 174 7.24 -20.17 -23.84
N GLN A 175 7.85 -19.45 -24.78
CA GLN A 175 8.68 -20.01 -25.85
C GLN A 175 10.04 -20.56 -25.39
N ASP A 176 10.54 -20.08 -24.26
CA ASP A 176 11.85 -20.50 -23.71
C ASP A 176 11.70 -21.63 -22.68
N MET A 177 10.46 -21.96 -22.30
CA MET A 177 10.18 -23.07 -21.40
C MET A 177 10.38 -24.41 -22.12
N PRO A 178 10.90 -25.44 -21.43
CA PRO A 178 10.86 -26.79 -21.96
C PRO A 178 9.42 -27.20 -22.28
N TYR A 179 9.25 -27.91 -23.40
CA TYR A 179 7.95 -28.27 -23.95
C TYR A 179 7.84 -29.77 -24.19
N LEU A 180 6.59 -30.26 -24.20
CA LEU A 180 6.24 -31.64 -24.51
C LEU A 180 6.26 -31.88 -26.02
N GLN A 181 6.18 -33.15 -26.45
CA GLN A 181 6.19 -33.51 -27.87
C GLN A 181 5.04 -32.89 -28.68
N ASP A 182 3.94 -32.53 -28.02
CA ASP A 182 2.80 -31.84 -28.62
C ASP A 182 2.97 -30.31 -28.70
N GLY A 183 4.09 -29.78 -28.21
CA GLY A 183 4.41 -28.35 -28.17
C GLY A 183 3.91 -27.62 -26.91
N THR A 184 3.26 -28.31 -25.97
CA THR A 184 2.77 -27.67 -24.73
C THR A 184 3.96 -27.35 -23.81
N PRO A 185 4.17 -26.07 -23.42
CA PRO A 185 5.23 -25.70 -22.48
C PRO A 185 4.89 -26.12 -21.05
N VAL A 186 5.91 -26.47 -20.27
CA VAL A 186 5.76 -26.80 -18.85
C VAL A 186 5.54 -25.52 -18.02
N ASP A 187 4.82 -25.63 -16.90
CA ASP A 187 4.51 -24.48 -16.03
C ASP A 187 5.56 -24.19 -14.97
N MET A 188 6.15 -25.22 -14.38
CA MET A 188 7.14 -25.10 -13.31
C MET A 188 8.23 -26.14 -13.48
N VAL A 189 9.48 -25.76 -13.23
CA VAL A 189 10.62 -26.68 -13.31
C VAL A 189 11.31 -26.76 -11.96
N PHE A 190 11.09 -27.87 -11.26
CA PHE A 190 11.78 -28.20 -10.01
C PHE A 190 13.12 -28.89 -10.26
N ASN A 191 14.04 -28.68 -9.31
CA ASN A 191 15.34 -29.35 -9.29
C ASN A 191 15.19 -30.80 -8.80
N PRO A 192 15.63 -31.82 -9.57
CA PRO A 192 15.59 -33.20 -9.10
C PRO A 192 16.56 -33.46 -7.95
N LEU A 193 17.61 -32.64 -7.77
CA LEU A 193 18.58 -32.81 -6.70
C LEU A 193 17.98 -32.55 -5.31
N GLY A 194 16.89 -31.80 -5.20
CA GLY A 194 16.18 -31.54 -3.94
C GLY A 194 15.19 -32.64 -3.53
N VAL A 195 15.20 -33.81 -4.20
CA VAL A 195 14.28 -34.93 -3.92
C VAL A 195 14.95 -36.09 -3.17
N PRO A 196 16.10 -36.62 -3.60
CA PRO A 196 16.76 -37.75 -2.92
C PRO A 196 17.72 -37.34 -1.78
N SER A 197 17.61 -36.13 -1.26
CA SER A 197 18.48 -35.57 -0.20
C SER A 197 18.17 -36.07 1.19
#